data_AF-A0A3D4LRI9-F1
#
_entry.id   AF-A0A3D4LRI9-F1
#
_cell.length_a   1.000
_cell.length_b   1.000
_cell.length_c   1.000
_cell.angle_alpha   90.00
_cell.angle_beta   90.00
_cell.angle_gamma   90.00
#
_symmetry.space_group_name_H-M   'P 1'
#
loop_
_entity.id
_entity.type
_entity.pdbx_description
1 polymer ?
#
loop_
_entity_poly.entity_id
_entity_poly.type
_entity_poly.pdbx_seq_one_letter_code
_entity_poly.pdbx_strand_id
1 'polypeptide(L)' 'MSMVLNLKTAKRCAFCKYWYDPTNSAIEPKNPRSNTWKFDDHCKKMCLKKNYEMNSTAFCNKYECKIELQ' A
#
# COMPACT_ATOMS: atom_id res chain seq x y z
N MET A 1 2.85 -7.57 12.05
CA MET A 1 3.57 -8.51 11.16
C MET A 1 3.95 -7.72 9.92
N SER A 2 4.81 -8.21 9.01
CA SER A 2 5.19 -7.38 7.85
C SER A 2 5.49 -8.20 6.61
N MET A 3 4.92 -7.79 5.48
CA MET A 3 5.11 -8.43 4.18
C MET A 3 6.00 -7.60 3.27
N VAL A 4 6.69 -8.26 2.35
CA VAL A 4 7.54 -7.63 1.33
C VAL A 4 6.96 -7.94 -0.04
N LEU A 5 6.89 -6.93 -0.90
CA LEU A 5 6.39 -7.08 -2.27
C LEU A 5 7.09 -6.14 -3.25
N ASN A 6 6.91 -6.42 -4.54
CA ASN A 6 7.30 -5.51 -5.61
C ASN A 6 6.09 -4.67 -6.04
N LEU A 7 6.21 -3.35 -6.02
CA LEU A 7 5.12 -2.43 -6.35
C LEU A 7 4.73 -2.45 -7.84
N LYS A 8 5.62 -2.89 -8.75
CA LYS A 8 5.29 -3.02 -10.18
C LYS A 8 4.22 -4.09 -10.43
N THR A 9 4.19 -5.14 -9.61
CA THR A 9 3.28 -6.28 -9.80
C THR A 9 2.14 -6.30 -8.78
N ALA A 10 2.32 -5.69 -7.60
CA ALA A 10 1.37 -5.79 -6.51
C ALA A 10 0.46 -4.56 -6.36
N LYS A 11 -0.84 -4.73 -6.58
CA LYS A 11 -1.88 -3.69 -6.41
C LYS A 11 -2.52 -3.73 -5.03
N ARG A 12 -1.71 -3.54 -3.97
CA ARG A 12 -2.16 -3.63 -2.57
C ARG A 12 -2.64 -2.29 -2.03
N CYS A 13 -3.69 -2.30 -1.22
CA CYS A 13 -4.28 -1.10 -0.61
C CYS A 13 -3.27 -0.27 0.19
N ALA A 14 -2.30 -0.88 0.87
CA ALA A 14 -1.25 -0.18 1.63
C ALA A 14 -0.53 0.92 0.80
N PHE A 15 -0.39 0.70 -0.51
CA PHE A 15 0.28 1.57 -1.46
C PHE A 15 -0.69 2.35 -2.35
N CYS A 16 -1.99 2.26 -2.10
CA CYS A 16 -3.00 2.96 -2.86
C CYS A 16 -3.16 4.41 -2.33
N LYS A 17 -3.24 5.39 -3.23
CA LYS A 17 -3.49 6.81 -2.86
C LYS A 17 -4.80 7.05 -2.12
N TYR A 18 -5.77 6.16 -2.32
CA TYR A 18 -7.08 6.23 -1.68
C TYR A 18 -7.13 5.58 -0.30
N TRP A 19 -6.06 4.88 0.10
CA TRP A 19 -5.95 4.29 1.43
C TRP A 19 -5.33 5.32 2.37
N TYR A 20 -6.14 5.80 3.31
CA TYR A 20 -5.85 6.98 4.11
C TYR A 20 -4.82 6.66 5.20
N ASP A 21 -3.55 6.81 4.83
CA ASP A 21 -2.39 6.72 5.70
C ASP A 21 -1.46 7.90 5.37
N PRO A 22 -1.79 9.13 5.84
CA PRO A 22 -1.09 10.35 5.45
C PRO A 22 0.38 10.37 5.90
N THR A 23 0.71 9.64 6.97
CA THR A 23 2.07 9.51 7.48
C THR A 23 2.84 8.35 6.85
N ASN A 24 2.21 7.57 5.96
CA ASN A 24 2.75 6.33 5.42
C ASN A 24 3.27 5.38 6.51
N SER A 25 2.64 5.40 7.68
CA SER A 25 3.05 4.63 8.86
C SER A 25 3.06 3.12 8.64
N ALA A 26 2.29 2.63 7.66
CA ALA A 26 2.16 1.21 7.39
C ALA A 26 3.14 0.68 6.35
N ILE A 27 4.01 1.51 5.75
CA ILE A 27 4.91 1.10 4.66
C ILE A 27 6.35 1.54 4.90
N GLU A 28 7.31 0.76 4.43
CA GLU A 28 8.74 1.00 4.63
C GLU A 28 9.53 0.60 3.37
N PRO A 29 10.47 1.43 2.89
CA PRO A 29 11.31 1.08 1.75
C PRO A 29 12.28 -0.05 2.13
N LYS A 30 12.31 -1.14 1.35
CA LYS A 30 13.31 -2.21 1.52
C LYS A 30 14.42 -2.11 0.48
N ASN A 31 14.05 -1.99 -0.79
CA ASN A 31 14.97 -1.69 -1.89
C ASN A 31 14.23 -0.85 -2.94
N PRO A 32 14.26 0.49 -2.81
CA PRO A 32 13.56 1.42 -3.71
C PRO A 32 13.99 1.30 -5.17
N ARG A 33 15.29 1.04 -5.44
CA ARG A 33 15.82 0.90 -6.81
C ARG A 33 15.18 -0.27 -7.56
N SER A 34 14.74 -1.31 -6.83
CA SER A 34 14.04 -2.46 -7.39
C SER A 34 12.54 -2.43 -7.11
N ASN A 35 11.99 -1.28 -6.71
CA ASN A 35 10.57 -1.09 -6.35
C ASN A 35 10.07 -2.10 -5.28
N THR A 36 10.98 -2.55 -4.41
CA THR A 36 10.65 -3.52 -3.35
C THR A 36 10.38 -2.79 -2.05
N TRP A 37 9.17 -2.99 -1.53
CA TRP A 37 8.66 -2.31 -0.35
C TRP A 37 8.13 -3.32 0.66
N LYS A 38 8.22 -2.94 1.92
CA LYS A 38 7.66 -3.63 3.06
C LYS A 38 6.43 -2.89 3.53
N PHE A 39 5.44 -3.61 4.06
CA PHE A 39 4.26 -3.02 4.66
C PHE A 39 3.71 -3.88 5.79
N ASP A 40 2.97 -3.27 6.71
CA ASP A 40 2.23 -3.96 7.77
C ASP A 40 0.94 -4.58 7.21
N ASP A 41 0.90 -5.91 7.16
CA ASP A 41 -0.21 -6.70 6.62
C ASP A 41 -1.42 -6.82 7.55
N HIS A 42 -1.31 -6.35 8.78
CA HIS A 42 -2.40 -6.31 9.76
C HIS A 42 -3.06 -4.92 9.84
N CYS A 43 -2.47 -3.92 9.19
CA CYS A 43 -2.96 -2.56 9.24
C CYS A 43 -4.28 -2.43 8.45
N LYS A 44 -5.27 -1.77 9.05
CA LYS A 44 -6.52 -1.36 8.40
C LYS A 44 -6.62 0.15 8.46
N LYS A 45 -6.98 0.77 7.33
CA LYS A 45 -7.24 2.21 7.24
C LYS A 45 -8.42 2.46 6.32
N MET A 46 -8.99 3.65 6.46
CA MET A 46 -10.12 4.10 5.66
C MET A 46 -9.75 4.18 4.18
N CYS A 47 -10.58 3.61 3.29
CA CYS A 47 -10.49 3.86 1.86
C CYS A 47 -11.41 5.03 1.49
N LEU A 48 -10.85 6.18 1.13
CA LEU A 48 -11.59 7.40 0.81
C LEU A 48 -12.54 7.25 -0.40
N LYS A 49 -12.29 6.28 -1.28
CA LYS A 49 -13.13 6.02 -2.47
C LYS A 49 -14.31 5.10 -2.20
N LYS A 50 -14.20 4.22 -1.19
CA LYS A 50 -15.27 3.28 -0.80
C LYS A 50 -15.98 3.71 0.49
N ASN A 51 -15.39 4.65 1.23
CA ASN A 51 -15.82 5.07 2.57
C ASN A 51 -15.94 3.89 3.55
N TYR A 52 -14.96 2.97 3.51
CA TYR A 52 -14.91 1.78 4.35
C TYR A 52 -13.47 1.41 4.71
N GLU A 53 -13.26 0.77 5.86
CA GLU A 53 -11.95 0.30 6.30
C GLU A 53 -11.45 -0.87 5.46
N MET A 54 -10.31 -0.68 4.79
CA MET A 54 -9.68 -1.70 3.97
C MET A 54 -8.40 -2.19 4.62
N ASN A 55 -8.20 -3.51 4.59
CA ASN A 55 -6.93 -4.13 4.97
C ASN A 55 -5.82 -3.69 3.98
N SER A 56 -4.62 -3.42 4.49
CA SER A 56 -3.42 -3.10 3.73
C SER A 56 -3.11 -4.13 2.63
N THR A 57 -3.37 -5.42 2.90
CA THR A 57 -3.18 -6.54 1.95
C THR A 57 -4.27 -6.65 0.89
N ALA A 58 -5.38 -5.91 0.99
CA ALA A 58 -6.48 -6.05 0.04
C ALA A 58 -6.06 -5.63 -1.39
N PHE A 59 -6.59 -6.33 -2.39
CA PHE A 59 -6.46 -5.91 -3.79
C PHE A 59 -7.50 -4.85 -4.13
N CYS A 60 -7.12 -3.87 -4.95
CA CYS A 60 -8.02 -2.80 -5.39
C CYS A 60 -8.09 -2.72 -6.92
N ASN A 61 -9.30 -2.79 -7.48
CA ASN A 61 -9.54 -2.63 -8.92
C ASN A 61 -9.36 -1.17 -9.37
N LYS A 62 -9.58 -0.21 -8.47
CA LYS A 62 -9.36 1.23 -8.70
C LYS A 62 -8.02 1.68 -8.08
N TYR A 63 -7.02 0.80 -8.13
CA TYR A 63 -5.70 1.03 -7.53
C TYR A 63 -4.96 2.12 -8.28
N GLU A 64 -4.44 3.07 -7.51
CA GLU A 64 -3.50 4.07 -8.01
C GLU A 64 -2.36 4.15 -7.00
N CYS A 65 -1.15 3.85 -7.44
CA CYS A 65 0.03 3.82 -6.58
C CYS A 65 0.31 5.23 -6.05
N LYS A 66 0.50 5.38 -4.74
CA LYS A 66 0.93 6.65 -4.12
C LYS A 66 2.44 6.85 -4.13
N ILE A 67 3.20 5.84 -4.56
CA ILE A 67 4.65 5.86 -4.65
C ILE A 67 5.06 5.97 -6.12
N GLU A 68 5.98 6.89 -6.40
CA GLU A 68 6.62 6.99 -7.70
C GLU A 68 7.58 5.81 -7.90
N LEU A 69 7.34 5.02 -8.94
CA LEU A 69 8.14 3.84 -9.25
C LEU A 69 9.35 4.26 -10.10
N GLN A 70 10.49 3.60 -9.84
CA GLN A 70 11.73 3.75 -10.61
C GLN A 70 11.77 2.77 -11.80
#